data_AF-A0A352CKU2-F1
#
_entry.id   AF-A0A352CKU2-F1
#
_cell.length_a   1.000
_cell.length_b   1.000
_cell.length_c   1.000
_cell.angle_alpha   90.00
_cell.angle_beta   90.00
_cell.angle_gamma   90.00
#
_symmetry.space_group_name_H-M   'P 1'
#
loop_
_entity.id
_entity.type
_entity.pdbx_description
1 polymer ?
#
loop_
_entity_poly.entity_id
_entity_poly.type
_entity_poly.pdbx_seq_one_letter_code
_entity_poly.pdbx_strand_id
1 'polypeptide(L)'
;LEAFMEGYWKNDSLRFIGKSGITYGWRRTLDNYKKGYPDKAAMGTLQFTILHINKLSAQYTQVIGKWQLTRTIGNVSGHFTLLLKKFGNQWLIVSDHSS
;
A
#
# COMPACT_ATOMS: atom_id res chain seq x y z
N LEU A 1 -10.89 -0.12 -5.84
CA LEU A 1 -9.98 0.73 -5.03
C LEU A 1 -10.44 0.90 -3.58
N GLU A 2 -11.73 1.07 -3.30
CA GLU A 2 -12.21 1.21 -1.92
C GLU A 2 -11.93 -0.03 -1.06
N ALA A 3 -12.25 -1.23 -1.57
CA ALA A 3 -11.88 -2.49 -0.91
C ALA A 3 -10.36 -2.67 -0.73
N PHE A 4 -9.55 -2.17 -1.68
CA PHE A 4 -8.09 -2.19 -1.55
C PHE A 4 -7.63 -1.31 -0.36
N MET A 5 -8.30 -0.18 -0.14
CA MET A 5 -7.98 0.74 0.96
C MET A 5 -8.46 0.25 2.34
N GLU A 6 -9.22 -0.84 2.44
CA GLU A 6 -9.65 -1.42 3.73
C GLU A 6 -8.47 -1.98 4.54
N GLY A 7 -7.38 -2.39 3.88
CA GLY A 7 -6.15 -2.81 4.54
C GLY A 7 -5.35 -1.67 5.19
N TYR A 8 -5.73 -0.42 4.92
CA TYR A 8 -5.04 0.78 5.42
C TYR A 8 -5.78 1.38 6.61
N TRP A 9 -5.00 1.92 7.55
CA TRP A 9 -5.55 2.62 8.70
C TRP A 9 -6.29 3.88 8.27
N LYS A 10 -7.62 3.92 8.49
CA LYS A 10 -8.48 5.06 8.16
C LYS A 10 -8.27 6.22 9.15
N ASN A 11 -7.17 6.94 8.98
CA ASN A 11 -6.76 8.05 9.83
C ASN A 11 -5.93 9.07 9.04
N ASP A 12 -5.92 10.32 9.48
CA ASP A 12 -5.16 11.41 8.85
C ASP A 12 -3.63 11.26 9.04
N SER A 13 -3.23 10.44 10.01
CA SER A 13 -1.82 10.10 10.27
C SER A 13 -1.28 8.95 9.42
N LEU A 14 -2.10 8.34 8.55
CA LEU A 14 -1.63 7.35 7.58
C LEU A 14 -0.53 7.96 6.70
N ARG A 15 0.56 7.23 6.46
CA ARG A 15 1.64 7.69 5.58
C ARG A 15 1.76 6.80 4.35
N PHE A 16 1.65 7.39 3.17
CA PHE A 16 1.97 6.76 1.90
C PHE A 16 3.16 7.47 1.28
N ILE A 17 4.24 6.75 1.01
CA ILE A 17 5.53 7.28 0.59
C ILE A 17 5.86 6.67 -0.76
N GLY A 18 6.10 7.52 -1.75
CA GLY A 18 6.54 7.08 -3.08
C GLY A 18 7.37 8.16 -3.77
N LYS A 19 7.49 8.06 -5.10
CA LYS A 19 8.35 8.94 -5.90
C LYS A 19 8.14 10.45 -5.70
N SER A 20 6.92 10.87 -5.36
CA SER A 20 6.54 12.27 -5.17
C SER A 20 6.65 12.73 -3.71
N GLY A 21 7.24 11.91 -2.84
CA GLY A 21 7.34 12.17 -1.40
C GLY A 21 6.19 11.55 -0.60
N ILE A 22 5.94 12.14 0.57
CA ILE A 22 4.97 11.63 1.55
C ILE A 22 3.58 12.24 1.33
N THR A 23 2.58 11.38 1.30
CA THR A 23 1.16 11.72 1.39
C THR A 23 0.63 11.32 2.76
N TYR A 24 -0.02 12.25 3.44
CA TYR A 24 -0.71 12.00 4.70
C TYR A 24 -2.21 11.80 4.50
N GLY A 25 -2.77 10.85 5.24
CA GLY A 25 -4.20 10.63 5.41
C GLY A 25 -4.84 9.66 4.42
N TRP A 26 -5.76 8.84 4.95
CA TRP A 26 -6.46 7.80 4.18
C TRP A 26 -7.23 8.33 2.97
N ARG A 27 -7.97 9.44 3.14
CA ARG A 27 -8.77 10.03 2.05
C ARG A 27 -7.89 10.50 0.90
N ARG A 28 -6.83 11.27 1.22
CA ARG A 28 -5.90 11.79 0.21
C ARG A 28 -5.18 10.67 -0.54
N THR A 29 -4.81 9.60 0.16
CA THR A 29 -4.23 8.39 -0.46
C THR A 29 -5.23 7.72 -1.43
N LEU A 30 -6.49 7.55 -1.04
CA LEU A 30 -7.53 7.00 -1.94
C LEU A 30 -7.73 7.87 -3.19
N ASP A 31 -7.79 9.19 -3.01
CA ASP A 31 -7.99 10.12 -4.13
C ASP A 31 -6.80 10.10 -5.10
N ASN A 32 -5.58 9.99 -4.57
CA ASN A 32 -4.37 9.80 -5.38
C ASN A 32 -4.40 8.48 -6.16
N TYR A 33 -4.86 7.38 -5.55
CA TYR A 33 -5.06 6.10 -6.26
C TYR A 33 -6.10 6.23 -7.38
N LYS A 34 -7.25 6.86 -7.12
CA LYS A 34 -8.29 7.10 -8.14
C LYS A 34 -7.75 7.93 -9.31
N LYS A 35 -6.90 8.93 -9.04
CA LYS A 35 -6.24 9.74 -10.07
C LYS A 35 -5.19 8.95 -10.86
N GLY A 36 -4.41 8.09 -10.21
CA GLY A 36 -3.35 7.30 -10.85
C GLY A 36 -3.84 6.10 -11.65
N TYR A 37 -5.02 5.56 -11.31
CA TYR A 37 -5.63 4.39 -11.94
C TYR A 37 -7.07 4.69 -12.37
N PRO A 38 -7.26 5.54 -13.40
CA PRO A 38 -8.58 6.00 -13.83
C PRO A 38 -9.42 4.90 -14.49
N ASP A 39 -8.80 3.86 -15.04
CA ASP A 39 -9.47 2.77 -15.75
C ASP A 39 -8.81 1.40 -15.53
N LYS A 40 -9.45 0.35 -16.09
CA LYS A 40 -8.98 -1.04 -15.96
C LYS A 40 -7.65 -1.29 -16.69
N ALA A 41 -7.37 -0.60 -17.80
CA ALA A 41 -6.14 -0.76 -18.56
C ALA A 41 -4.93 -0.23 -17.76
N ALA A 42 -5.12 0.90 -17.07
CA ALA A 42 -4.13 1.48 -16.16
C ALA A 42 -3.93 0.63 -14.90
N MET A 43 -5.00 0.03 -14.37
CA MET A 43 -4.95 -0.75 -13.12
C MET A 43 -4.31 -2.13 -13.30
N GLY A 44 -4.63 -2.85 -14.38
CA GLY A 44 -4.09 -4.19 -14.63
C GLY A 44 -4.40 -5.21 -13.53
N THR A 45 -3.57 -6.25 -13.49
CA THR A 45 -3.60 -7.29 -12.45
C THR A 45 -2.42 -7.11 -11.50
N LEU A 46 -2.73 -6.92 -10.22
CA LEU A 46 -1.75 -6.74 -9.15
C LEU A 46 -1.36 -8.08 -8.51
N GLN A 47 -0.07 -8.33 -8.41
CA GLN A 47 0.51 -9.45 -7.67
C GLN A 47 1.52 -8.93 -6.65
N PHE A 48 1.51 -9.55 -5.47
CA PHE A 48 2.51 -9.30 -4.43
C PHE A 48 3.35 -10.55 -4.19
N THR A 49 4.63 -10.33 -3.92
CA THR A 49 5.55 -11.35 -3.43
C THR A 49 6.08 -10.89 -2.08
N ILE A 50 5.77 -11.62 -1.02
CA ILE A 50 6.28 -11.33 0.32
C ILE A 50 7.70 -11.89 0.44
N LEU A 51 8.65 -11.03 0.81
CA LEU A 51 10.05 -11.42 1.00
C LEU A 51 10.36 -11.62 2.49
N HIS A 52 9.91 -10.68 3.33
CA HIS A 52 10.16 -10.72 4.76
C HIS A 52 8.94 -10.25 5.55
N ILE A 53 8.71 -10.91 6.68
CA ILE A 53 7.78 -10.48 7.72
C ILE A 53 8.57 -10.40 9.03
N ASN A 54 8.79 -9.19 9.51
CA ASN A 54 9.56 -8.92 10.71
C ASN A 54 8.62 -8.47 11.83
N LYS A 55 8.39 -9.31 12.82
CA LYS A 55 7.63 -8.93 14.02
C LYS A 55 8.51 -8.04 14.89
N LEU A 56 8.13 -6.77 15.02
CA LEU A 56 8.89 -5.78 15.79
C LEU A 56 8.43 -5.72 17.25
N SER A 57 7.15 -6.01 17.51
CA SER A 57 6.58 -6.09 18.85
C SER A 57 5.25 -6.85 18.82
N ALA A 58 4.54 -6.91 19.95
CA ALA A 58 3.15 -7.40 19.98
C ALA A 58 2.18 -6.54 19.14
N GLN A 59 2.51 -5.26 18.93
CA GLN A 59 1.64 -4.30 18.25
C GLN A 59 2.08 -3.92 16.83
N TYR A 60 3.33 -4.23 16.45
CA TYR A 60 3.89 -3.78 15.17
C TYR A 60 4.60 -4.91 14.42
N THR A 61 4.35 -4.96 13.12
CA THR A 61 4.99 -5.88 12.17
C THR A 61 5.39 -5.10 10.93
N GLN A 62 6.61 -5.32 10.46
CA GLN A 62 7.07 -4.82 9.17
C GLN A 62 6.95 -5.92 8.13
N VAL A 63 6.48 -5.58 6.93
CA VAL A 63 6.44 -6.49 5.78
C VAL A 63 7.22 -5.85 4.63
N ILE A 64 8.16 -6.60 4.06
CA ILE A 64 8.92 -6.19 2.89
C ILE A 64 8.56 -7.13 1.75
N GLY A 65 8.28 -6.57 0.58
CA GLY A 65 7.87 -7.36 -0.58
C GLY A 65 8.07 -6.65 -1.90
N LYS A 66 7.60 -7.32 -2.95
CA LYS A 66 7.54 -6.82 -4.32
C LYS A 66 6.09 -6.68 -4.75
N TRP A 67 5.81 -5.68 -5.56
CA TRP A 67 4.54 -5.55 -6.28
C TRP A 67 4.80 -5.61 -7.78
N GLN A 68 3.87 -6.20 -8.53
CA GLN A 68 3.91 -6.25 -9.98
C GLN A 68 2.49 -6.01 -10.53
N LEU A 69 2.40 -5.10 -11.50
CA LEU A 69 1.19 -4.88 -12.29
C LEU A 69 1.40 -5.44 -13.70
N THR A 70 0.61 -6.44 -14.07
CA THR A 70 0.50 -6.91 -15.45
C THR A 70 -0.59 -6.10 -16.16
N ARG A 71 -0.23 -5.39 -17.23
CA ARG A 71 -1.12 -4.42 -17.92
C ARG A 71 -0.99 -4.53 -19.43
N THR A 72 -2.02 -4.11 -20.16
CA THR A 72 -1.99 -4.04 -21.64
C THR A 72 -1.04 -2.96 -22.17
N ILE A 73 -0.75 -1.94 -21.37
CA ILE A 73 0.14 -0.80 -21.69
C ILE A 73 1.58 -0.99 -21.19
N GLY A 74 1.97 -2.23 -20.90
CA GLY A 74 3.28 -2.57 -20.36
C GLY A 74 3.30 -2.77 -18.86
N ASN A 75 4.02 -3.81 -18.44
CA ASN A 75 4.14 -4.21 -17.04
C ASN A 75 5.00 -3.23 -16.26
N VAL A 76 4.68 -3.05 -14.99
CA VAL A 76 5.49 -2.28 -14.04
C VAL A 76 5.60 -3.06 -12.74
N SER A 77 6.70 -2.85 -12.03
CA SER A 77 6.98 -3.54 -10.77
C SER A 77 7.84 -2.67 -9.88
N GLY A 78 7.84 -2.99 -8.59
CA GLY A 78 8.66 -2.31 -7.60
C GLY A 78 8.73 -3.08 -6.29
N HIS A 79 9.27 -2.41 -5.28
CA HIS A 79 9.36 -2.93 -3.92
C HIS A 79 8.46 -2.12 -3.00
N PHE A 80 8.10 -2.73 -1.88
CA PHE A 80 7.39 -2.04 -0.82
C PHE A 80 7.94 -2.43 0.56
N THR A 81 7.79 -1.50 1.51
CA THR A 81 7.93 -1.74 2.94
C THR A 81 6.66 -1.22 3.63
N LEU A 82 5.93 -2.13 4.27
CA LEU A 82 4.74 -1.80 5.06
C LEU A 82 5.09 -1.83 6.54
N LEU A 83 4.58 -0.86 7.29
CA LEU A 83 4.44 -0.96 8.74
C LEU A 83 2.97 -1.22 9.06
N LEU A 84 2.69 -2.37 9.65
CA LEU A 84 1.37 -2.71 10.14
C LEU A 84 1.33 -2.49 11.65
N LYS A 85 0.21 -1.94 12.11
CA LYS A 85 -0.12 -1.81 13.53
C LYS A 85 -1.37 -2.61 13.85
N LYS A 86 -1.35 -3.29 14.99
CA LYS A 86 -2.51 -4.00 15.51
C LYS A 86 -3.46 -3.01 16.22
N PHE A 87 -4.72 -3.00 15.80
CA PHE A 87 -5.83 -2.30 16.44
C PHE A 87 -6.89 -3.33 16.82
N GLY A 88 -7.00 -3.64 18.12
CA GLY A 88 -7.83 -4.77 18.57
C GLY A 88 -7.39 -6.08 17.91
N ASN A 89 -8.28 -6.71 17.15
CA ASN A 89 -7.98 -7.95 16.42
C ASN A 89 -7.59 -7.75 14.95
N GLN A 90 -7.41 -6.50 14.51
CA GLN A 90 -7.12 -6.17 13.11
C GLN A 90 -5.71 -5.63 12.95
N TRP A 91 -5.03 -6.03 11.88
CA TRP A 91 -3.77 -5.44 11.44
C TRP A 91 -4.05 -4.48 10.29
N LEU A 92 -3.67 -3.22 10.47
CA LEU A 92 -3.86 -2.19 9.46
C LEU A 92 -2.51 -1.56 9.11
N ILE A 93 -2.32 -1.24 7.83
CA ILE A 93 -1.14 -0.55 7.34
C ILE A 93 -1.20 0.90 7.84
N VAL A 94 -0.21 1.32 8.61
CA VAL A 94 -0.06 2.70 9.12
C VAL A 94 1.03 3.48 8.37
N SER A 95 1.90 2.78 7.65
CA SER A 95 2.88 3.37 6.74
C SER A 95 3.12 2.42 5.58
N ASP A 96 3.11 2.95 4.37
CA ASP A 96 3.44 2.25 3.13
C ASP A 96 4.51 3.05 2.40
N HIS A 97 5.67 2.43 2.19
CA HIS A 97 6.73 3.00 1.36
C HIS A 97 6.93 2.10 0.15
N SER A 98 6.58 2.60 -1.03
CA SER A 98 6.62 1.87 -2.29
C SER A 98 7.44 2.61 -3.34
N SER A 99 8.38 1.89 -3.98
CA SER A 99 9.33 2.41 -4.98
C SER A 99 9.36 1.56 -6.23
#